data_AF-A0A1F2V069-F1
#
_entry.id   AF-A0A1F2V069-F1
#
_cell.length_a   1.000
_cell.length_b   1.000
_cell.length_c   1.000
_cell.angle_alpha   90.00
_cell.angle_beta   90.00
_cell.angle_gamma   90.00
#
_symmetry.space_group_name_H-M   'P 1'
#
loop_
_entity.id
_entity.type
_entity.pdbx_description
1 polymer ?
#
loop_
_entity_poly.entity_id
_entity_poly.type
_entity_poly.pdbx_seq_one_letter_code
_entity_poly.pdbx_strand_id
1 'polypeptide(L)'
;MAKKAVRKVSVMPITKARINLGAVVRRVHLNKEYIILEKGGIPVVGLMDADELEDYLEVHDPKVQAQIRKSTEEYLAGKSRPAEEFLAELLAEKPAKTNRRRAAR
;
A
#
# COMPACT_ATOMS: atom_id res chain seq x y z
N MET A 1 13.05 -12.67 0.28
CA MET A 1 13.72 -11.38 -0.05
C MET A 1 12.96 -10.75 -1.22
N ALA A 2 12.14 -9.74 -0.97
CA ALA A 2 11.40 -9.07 -2.05
C ALA A 2 12.39 -8.35 -2.96
N LYS A 3 12.31 -8.59 -4.28
CA LYS A 3 13.08 -7.82 -5.28
C LYS A 3 12.77 -6.34 -5.04
N LYS A 4 13.79 -5.56 -4.66
CA LYS A 4 13.69 -4.10 -4.59
C LYS A 4 13.50 -3.62 -6.03
N ALA A 5 12.25 -3.44 -6.44
CA ALA A 5 11.92 -2.91 -7.75
C ALA A 5 12.62 -1.54 -7.86
N VAL A 6 13.51 -1.40 -8.83
CA VAL A 6 14.20 -0.13 -9.08
C VAL A 6 13.13 0.84 -9.60
N ARG A 7 12.59 1.67 -8.69
CA ARG A 7 11.57 2.64 -9.04
C ARG A 7 12.22 3.70 -9.93
N LYS A 8 11.70 3.84 -11.14
CA LYS A 8 12.24 4.76 -12.15
C LYS A 8 11.77 6.17 -11.81
N VAL A 9 12.72 7.10 -11.73
CA VAL A 9 12.45 8.54 -11.62
C VAL A 9 12.76 9.17 -12.97
N SER A 10 11.80 9.89 -13.55
CA SER A 10 12.02 10.68 -14.75
C SER A 10 11.60 12.12 -14.58
N VAL A 11 12.12 12.98 -15.44
CA VAL A 11 11.89 14.41 -15.43
C VAL A 11 11.17 14.81 -16.71
N MET A 12 10.14 15.64 -16.61
CA MET A 12 9.33 16.06 -17.75
C MET A 12 8.89 17.52 -17.63
N PRO A 13 9.00 18.33 -18.70
CA PRO A 13 8.38 19.66 -18.72
C PRO A 13 6.86 19.58 -18.52
N ILE A 14 6.31 20.44 -17.66
CA ILE A 14 4.87 20.52 -17.36
C ILE A 14 4.02 20.74 -18.61
N THR A 15 4.57 21.43 -19.61
CA THR A 15 3.92 21.63 -20.92
C THR A 15 3.72 20.32 -21.67
N LYS A 16 4.72 19.42 -21.65
CA LYS A 16 4.62 18.07 -22.27
C LYS A 16 3.68 17.17 -21.48
N ALA A 17 3.71 17.26 -20.15
CA ALA A 17 2.83 16.48 -19.29
C ALA A 17 1.36 16.86 -19.50
N ARG A 18 1.06 18.16 -19.60
CA ARG A 18 -0.30 18.67 -19.83
C ARG A 18 -0.90 18.12 -21.14
N ILE A 19 -0.12 18.10 -22.22
CA ILE A 19 -0.57 17.61 -23.53
C ILE A 19 -0.82 16.09 -23.49
N ASN A 20 -0.03 15.35 -22.72
CA ASN A 20 -0.04 13.88 -22.69
C ASN A 20 -0.52 13.30 -21.35
N LEU A 21 -1.46 13.98 -20.68
CA LEU A 21 -1.79 13.66 -19.29
C LEU A 21 -2.23 12.20 -19.09
N GLY A 22 -3.06 11.67 -20.00
CA GLY A 22 -3.49 10.27 -19.92
C GLY A 22 -2.33 9.26 -19.98
N ALA A 23 -1.33 9.50 -20.83
CA ALA A 23 -0.15 8.64 -20.92
C ALA A 23 0.76 8.78 -19.69
N VAL A 24 0.88 10.00 -19.15
CA VAL A 24 1.61 10.28 -17.90
C VAL A 24 0.96 9.53 -16.74
N VAL A 25 -0.36 9.62 -16.58
CA VAL A 25 -1.10 8.91 -15.53
C VAL A 25 -0.92 7.40 -15.66
N ARG A 26 -1.00 6.83 -16.88
CA ARG A 26 -0.75 5.38 -17.08
C ARG A 26 0.65 4.96 -16.66
N ARG A 27 1.68 5.77 -16.95
CA ARG A 27 3.06 5.48 -16.54
C ARG A 27 3.21 5.49 -15.02
N VAL A 28 2.62 6.50 -14.37
CA VAL A 28 2.64 6.61 -12.91
C VAL A 28 1.88 5.44 -12.26
N HIS A 29 0.67 5.14 -12.72
CA HIS A 29 -0.19 4.14 -12.09
C HIS A 29 0.22 2.69 -12.38
N LEU A 30 0.52 2.37 -13.65
CA LEU A 30 0.79 0.98 -14.06
C LEU A 30 2.26 0.60 -13.91
N ASN A 31 3.17 1.52 -14.25
CA ASN A 31 4.60 1.23 -14.18
C ASN A 31 5.23 1.69 -12.87
N LYS A 32 4.44 2.28 -11.97
CA LYS A 32 4.87 2.84 -10.68
C LYS A 32 6.07 3.78 -10.84
N GLU A 33 6.05 4.58 -11.91
CA GLU A 33 7.09 5.54 -12.24
C GLU A 33 6.88 6.85 -11.46
N TYR A 34 7.95 7.39 -10.89
CA TYR A 34 7.96 8.73 -10.34
C TYR A 34 8.33 9.75 -11.41
N ILE A 35 7.53 10.80 -11.54
CA ILE A 35 7.77 11.83 -12.56
C ILE A 35 7.87 13.18 -11.89
N ILE A 36 9.02 13.85 -12.05
CA ILE A 36 9.21 15.24 -11.65
C ILE A 36 8.81 16.13 -12.81
N LEU A 37 7.79 16.96 -12.58
CA LEU A 37 7.37 17.99 -13.51
C LEU A 37 8.22 19.24 -13.34
N GLU A 38 8.70 19.79 -14.45
CA GLU A 38 9.49 21.00 -14.48
C GLU A 38 8.77 22.16 -15.18
N LYS A 39 9.00 23.38 -14.71
CA LYS A 39 8.64 24.62 -15.41
C LYS A 39 9.90 25.40 -15.70
N GLY A 40 10.30 25.44 -16.98
CA GLY A 40 11.54 26.13 -17.39
C GLY A 40 12.81 25.52 -16.79
N GLY A 41 12.85 24.19 -16.61
CA GLY A 41 13.98 23.48 -16.00
C GLY A 41 14.00 23.50 -14.46
N ILE A 42 12.99 24.11 -13.83
CA ILE A 42 12.84 24.11 -12.37
C ILE A 42 11.84 23.02 -11.97
N PRO A 43 12.22 22.04 -11.13
CA PRO A 43 11.30 21.08 -10.55
C PRO A 43 10.20 21.76 -9.74
N VAL A 44 8.93 21.46 -10.05
CA VAL A 44 7.77 22.09 -9.39
C VAL A 44 6.83 21.11 -8.71
N VAL A 45 6.65 19.91 -9.27
CA VAL A 45 5.70 18.91 -8.74
C VAL A 45 6.27 17.51 -8.94
N GLY A 46 6.19 16.67 -7.93
CA GLY A 46 6.41 15.22 -8.07
C GLY A 46 5.08 14.51 -8.29
N LEU A 47 5.03 13.61 -9.27
CA LEU A 47 3.93 12.69 -9.50
C LEU A 47 4.35 11.29 -9.04
N MET A 48 3.46 10.66 -8.28
CA MET A 48 3.55 9.28 -7.84
C MET A 48 2.16 8.65 -7.88
N ASP A 49 2.13 7.33 -7.81
CA ASP A 49 0.89 6.57 -7.71
C ASP A 49 0.17 6.88 -6.38
N ALA A 50 -1.16 6.76 -6.37
CA ALA A 50 -1.96 7.13 -5.21
C ALA A 50 -1.69 6.21 -4.00
N ASP A 51 -1.69 4.89 -4.22
CA ASP A 51 -1.42 3.91 -3.16
C ASP A 51 -0.03 4.15 -2.56
N GLU A 52 0.94 4.49 -3.42
CA GLU A 52 2.30 4.82 -2.98
C GLU A 52 2.37 6.09 -2.11
N LEU A 53 1.56 7.11 -2.41
CA LEU A 53 1.48 8.30 -1.57
C LEU A 53 0.84 7.98 -0.22
N GLU A 54 -0.19 7.14 -0.20
CA GLU A 54 -0.84 6.68 1.03
C GLU A 54 0.15 5.91 1.92
N ASP A 55 0.85 4.93 1.36
CA ASP A 55 1.90 4.18 2.06
C ASP A 55 3.00 5.11 2.60
N TYR A 56 3.43 6.08 1.79
CA TYR A 56 4.44 7.07 2.21
C TYR A 56 3.95 7.86 3.42
N LEU A 57 2.71 8.35 3.40
CA LEU A 57 2.15 9.11 4.51
C LEU A 57 1.97 8.23 5.76
N GLU A 58 1.52 6.98 5.60
CA GLU A 58 1.33 6.04 6.70
C GLU A 58 2.66 5.73 7.42
N VAL A 59 3.73 5.46 6.68
CA VAL A 59 5.06 5.17 7.26
C VAL A 59 5.63 6.38 8.02
N HIS A 60 5.21 7.60 7.68
CA HIS A 60 5.63 8.81 8.39
C HIS A 60 4.73 9.17 9.58
N ASP A 61 3.59 8.48 9.78
CA ASP A 61 2.77 8.67 10.97
C ASP A 61 3.51 8.15 12.22
N PRO A 62 3.78 9.01 13.22
CA PRO A 62 4.46 8.61 14.45
C PRO A 62 3.77 7.46 15.20
N LYS A 63 2.42 7.36 15.11
CA LYS A 63 1.65 6.28 15.74
C LYS A 63 1.92 4.95 15.05
N VAL A 64 1.91 4.94 13.72
CA VAL A 64 2.24 3.75 12.93
C VAL A 64 3.68 3.34 13.21
N GLN A 65 4.62 4.29 13.21
CA GLN A 65 6.01 3.99 13.57
C GLN A 65 6.16 3.42 14.98
N ALA A 66 5.40 3.92 15.96
CA ALA A 66 5.40 3.38 17.31
C ALA A 66 4.87 1.93 17.34
N GLN A 67 3.79 1.66 16.60
CA GLN A 67 3.24 0.30 16.46
C GLN A 67 4.23 -0.65 15.76
N ILE A 68 4.87 -0.21 14.67
CA ILE A 68 5.89 -0.99 13.96
C ILE A 68 7.05 -1.33 14.89
N ARG A 69 7.57 -0.35 15.66
CA ARG A 69 8.64 -0.57 16.63
C ARG A 69 8.24 -1.62 17.67
N LYS A 70 7.09 -1.42 18.32
CA LYS A 70 6.58 -2.34 19.35
C LYS A 70 6.38 -3.76 18.79
N SER A 71 5.73 -3.87 17.63
CA SER A 71 5.49 -5.16 16.97
C SER A 71 6.80 -5.86 16.61
N THR A 72 7.81 -5.11 16.15
CA THR A 72 9.15 -5.64 15.86
C THR A 72 9.83 -6.17 17.12
N GLU A 73 9.75 -5.45 18.23
CA GLU A 73 10.29 -5.90 19.52
C GLU A 73 9.59 -7.17 20.01
N GLU A 74 8.27 -7.24 19.92
CA GLU A 74 7.48 -8.43 20.29
C GLU A 74 7.83 -9.64 19.41
N TYR A 75 7.97 -9.43 18.09
CA TYR A 75 8.40 -10.46 17.16
C TYR A 75 9.80 -10.99 17.50
N LEU A 76 10.77 -10.10 17.72
CA LEU A 76 12.14 -10.47 18.10
C LEU A 76 12.20 -11.17 19.47
N ALA A 77 11.29 -10.82 20.39
CA ALA A 77 11.13 -11.50 21.67
C ALA A 77 10.36 -12.83 21.58
N GLY A 78 10.00 -13.29 20.37
CA GLY A 78 9.29 -14.55 20.16
C GLY A 78 7.82 -14.53 20.63
N LYS A 79 7.24 -13.34 20.84
CA LYS A 79 5.83 -13.17 21.25
C LYS A 79 4.84 -13.27 20.08
N SER A 80 5.32 -13.65 18.90
CA SER A 80 4.47 -13.97 17.75
C SER A 80 3.84 -15.34 17.91
N ARG A 81 2.68 -15.54 17.28
CA ARG A 81 2.08 -16.87 17.11
C ARG A 81 2.07 -17.29 15.64
N PRO A 82 2.14 -18.60 15.34
CA PRO A 82 1.98 -19.09 13.98
C PRO A 82 0.62 -18.71 13.39
N ALA A 83 0.61 -18.36 12.11
CA ALA A 83 -0.61 -17.99 11.41
C ALA A 83 -1.60 -19.17 11.32
N GLU A 84 -1.10 -20.39 11.16
CA GLU A 84 -1.91 -21.61 11.05
C GLU A 84 -2.72 -21.88 12.32
N GLU A 85 -2.09 -21.73 13.49
CA GLU A 85 -2.76 -21.88 14.79
C GLU A 85 -3.88 -20.85 14.97
N PHE A 86 -3.59 -19.58 14.68
CA PHE A 86 -4.60 -18.53 14.74
C PHE A 86 -5.77 -18.74 13.77
N LEU A 87 -5.50 -19.19 12.55
CA LEU A 87 -6.54 -19.45 11.56
C LEU A 87 -7.41 -20.64 11.96
N ALA A 88 -6.81 -21.67 12.56
CA ALA A 88 -7.55 -22.81 13.09
C ALA A 88 -8.51 -22.40 14.22
N GLU A 89 -8.05 -21.55 15.15
CA GLU A 89 -8.90 -20.96 16.21
C GLU A 89 -10.08 -20.18 15.61
N LEU A 90 -9.83 -19.25 14.68
CA LEU A 90 -10.87 -18.44 14.05
C LEU A 90 -11.91 -19.27 13.29
N LEU A 91 -11.50 -20.38 12.67
CA LEU A 91 -12.41 -21.27 11.96
C LEU A 91 -13.26 -22.11 12.92
N ALA A 92 -12.69 -22.53 14.06
CA ALA A 92 -13.41 -23.24 15.10
C ALA A 92 -14.45 -22.35 15.82
N GLU A 93 -14.20 -21.04 15.90
CA GLU A 93 -15.13 -20.07 16.52
C GLU A 93 -16.31 -19.64 15.63
N LYS A 94 -16.34 -19.98 14.33
CA LYS A 94 -17.48 -19.63 13.47
C LYS A 94 -18.72 -20.44 13.90
N PRO A 95 -19.80 -19.81 14.42
CA PRO A 95 -21.02 -20.54 14.75
C PRO A 95 -21.60 -21.14 13.47
N ALA A 96 -21.81 -22.45 13.48
CA ALA A 96 -22.51 -23.15 12.41
C ALA A 96 -23.83 -22.42 12.13
N LYS A 97 -24.01 -21.96 10.88
CA LYS A 97 -25.24 -21.33 10.40
C LYS A 97 -26.42 -22.18 10.87
N THR A 98 -27.17 -21.69 11.86
CA THR A 98 -28.40 -22.33 12.31
C THR A 98 -29.36 -22.32 11.12
N ASN A 99 -29.54 -23.50 10.52
CA ASN A 99 -30.41 -23.68 9.37
C ASN A 99 -31.86 -23.71 9.88
N ARG A 100 -32.36 -22.56 10.38
CA ARG A 100 -33.78 -22.37 10.69
C ARG A 100 -34.54 -22.13 9.38
N ARG A 101 -34.62 -23.18 8.56
CA ARG A 101 -35.69 -23.28 7.57
C ARG A 101 -36.98 -23.51 8.35
N ARG A 102 -37.71 -22.42 8.59
CA ARG A 102 -39.11 -22.45 9.01
C ARG A 102 -39.85 -23.33 8.01
N ALA A 103 -40.27 -24.50 8.44
CA ALA A 103 -41.37 -25.22 7.82
C ALA A 103 -42.61 -24.34 8.02
N ALA A 104 -42.99 -23.59 6.98
CA ALA A 104 -44.29 -22.97 6.91
C ALA A 104 -45.30 -24.10 6.60
N ARG A 105 -46.25 -24.24 7.53
CA ARG A 105 -47.48 -25.03 7.39
C ARG A 105 -48.42 -24.37 6.39
#